data_AF-A0A969VNS8-F1
#
_entry.id   AF-A0A969VNS8-F1
#
_cell.length_a   1.000
_cell.length_b   1.000
_cell.length_c   1.000
_cell.angle_alpha   90.00
_cell.angle_beta   90.00
_cell.angle_gamma   90.00
#
_symmetry.space_group_name_H-M   'P 1'
#
loop_
_entity.id
_entity.type
_entity.pdbx_description
1 polymer ?
#
loop_
_entity_poly.entity_id
_entity_poly.type
_entity_poly.pdbx_seq_one_letter_code
_entity_poly.pdbx_strand_id
1 'polypeptide(L)'
;MLRHLSLAAVLVALAAPASAEPVAADCPALLAAVDGFDGYQLTVPPAGPQDGWCVLDGAALRAEGPGRPDLTADRLRLRGTVDGADLVGIEVDLAGLRAAYKANDRSVDDRTRGLFRLQSADLRFAAGVDAATGRVDLSGGVLRLSSGTEVTFAATAKAGGLSGRRFWPGG
;
A
#
# COMPACT_ATOMS: atom_id res chain seq x y z
N MET A 1 -23.79 -11.46 54.46
CA MET A 1 -22.38 -11.05 54.60
C MET A 1 -21.60 -11.54 53.38
N LEU A 2 -21.40 -10.63 52.42
CA LEU A 2 -20.71 -10.85 51.14
C LEU A 2 -19.22 -11.10 51.39
N ARG A 3 -18.75 -12.34 51.33
CA ARG A 3 -17.34 -12.67 51.63
C ARG A 3 -16.70 -13.69 50.68
N HIS A 4 -17.22 -13.79 49.45
CA HIS A 4 -16.70 -14.72 48.42
C HIS A 4 -16.36 -14.06 47.08
N LEU A 5 -16.42 -12.73 46.97
CA LEU A 5 -16.22 -12.01 45.71
C LEU A 5 -14.75 -11.72 45.34
N SER A 6 -13.78 -12.14 46.16
CA SER A 6 -12.38 -11.68 46.01
C SER A 6 -11.47 -12.61 45.22
N LEU A 7 -11.86 -13.86 44.93
CA LEU A 7 -11.00 -14.79 44.16
C LEU A 7 -11.27 -14.80 42.65
N ALA A 8 -12.42 -14.33 42.20
CA ALA A 8 -12.76 -14.32 40.76
C ALA A 8 -12.04 -13.20 39.99
N ALA A 9 -11.59 -12.13 40.65
CA ALA A 9 -10.96 -10.99 40.01
C ALA A 9 -9.47 -11.20 39.66
N VAL A 10 -8.80 -12.18 40.27
CA VAL A 10 -7.36 -12.42 40.03
C VAL A 10 -7.10 -13.32 38.82
N LEU A 11 -8.06 -14.17 38.43
CA LEU A 11 -7.92 -15.08 37.28
C LEU A 11 -8.17 -14.43 35.92
N VAL A 12 -8.78 -13.24 35.86
CA VAL A 12 -9.02 -12.52 34.59
C VAL A 12 -7.81 -11.67 34.17
N ALA A 13 -6.84 -11.43 35.07
CA ALA A 13 -5.66 -10.61 34.80
C ALA A 13 -4.46 -11.38 34.20
N LEU A 14 -4.59 -12.69 33.93
CA LEU A 14 -3.55 -13.54 33.34
C LEU A 14 -3.70 -13.76 31.82
N ALA A 15 -4.67 -13.10 31.17
CA ALA A 15 -4.63 -12.92 29.72
C ALA A 15 -3.59 -11.83 29.39
N ALA A 16 -2.31 -12.16 29.59
CA ALA A 16 -1.21 -11.46 28.94
C ALA A 16 -1.56 -11.33 27.44
N PRO A 17 -1.19 -10.22 26.77
CA PRO A 17 -1.37 -10.15 25.33
C PRO A 17 -0.49 -11.27 24.78
N ALA A 18 -1.12 -12.36 24.34
CA ALA A 18 -0.48 -13.24 23.39
C ALA A 18 -0.02 -12.30 22.28
N SER A 19 1.28 -12.24 22.02
CA SER A 19 1.82 -11.62 20.82
C SER A 19 1.03 -12.21 19.67
N ALA A 20 0.03 -11.47 19.18
CA ALA A 20 -0.89 -11.97 18.19
C ALA A 20 -0.05 -12.14 16.93
N GLU A 21 0.03 -13.37 16.43
CA GLU A 21 0.69 -13.62 15.15
C GLU A 21 0.05 -12.70 14.10
N PRO A 22 0.83 -12.14 13.16
CA PRO A 22 0.28 -11.26 12.14
C PRO A 22 -0.92 -11.90 11.44
N VAL A 23 -2.04 -11.18 11.41
CA VAL A 23 -3.31 -11.65 10.82
C VAL A 23 -3.52 -11.00 9.46
N ALA A 24 -4.32 -11.63 8.60
CA ALA A 24 -4.67 -11.05 7.30
C ALA A 24 -5.39 -9.71 7.47
N ALA A 25 -4.94 -8.69 6.74
CA ALA A 25 -5.56 -7.37 6.70
C ALA A 25 -6.89 -7.42 5.94
N ASP A 26 -7.91 -6.71 6.42
CA ASP A 26 -9.15 -6.53 5.68
C ASP A 26 -9.03 -5.43 4.62
N CYS A 27 -9.99 -5.37 3.69
CA CYS A 27 -10.02 -4.36 2.63
C CYS A 27 -9.93 -2.92 3.17
N PRO A 28 -10.71 -2.53 4.20
CA PRO A 28 -10.60 -1.20 4.80
C PRO A 28 -9.21 -0.85 5.34
N ALA A 29 -8.55 -1.76 6.06
CA ALA A 29 -7.20 -1.53 6.57
C ALA A 29 -6.19 -1.35 5.44
N LEU A 30 -6.28 -2.17 4.39
CA LEU A 30 -5.43 -2.03 3.21
C LEU A 30 -5.64 -0.70 2.50
N LEU A 31 -6.90 -0.29 2.30
CA LEU A 31 -7.23 0.99 1.67
C LEU A 31 -6.73 2.18 2.48
N ALA A 32 -6.89 2.16 3.80
CA ALA A 32 -6.38 3.21 4.69
C ALA A 32 -4.86 3.37 4.62
N ALA A 33 -4.12 2.29 4.35
CA ALA A 33 -2.66 2.35 4.19
C ALA A 33 -2.24 3.06 2.89
N VAL A 34 -3.01 2.91 1.81
CA VAL A 34 -2.73 3.52 0.48
C VAL A 34 -3.32 4.93 0.32
N ASP A 35 -4.42 5.24 1.01
CA ASP A 35 -5.09 6.56 0.96
C ASP A 35 -4.18 7.70 1.43
N GLY A 36 -3.11 7.39 2.18
CA GLY A 36 -2.14 8.36 2.67
C GLY A 36 -0.93 8.62 1.78
N PHE A 37 -0.88 8.13 0.53
CA PHE A 37 0.32 8.27 -0.32
C PHE A 37 0.60 9.74 -0.67
N ASP A 38 1.73 10.27 -0.18
CA ASP A 38 2.03 11.70 -0.21
C ASP A 38 1.94 12.35 -1.61
N GLY A 39 1.12 13.42 -1.69
CA GLY A 39 0.84 14.17 -2.90
C GLY A 39 -0.16 13.52 -3.87
N TYR A 40 -0.86 12.47 -3.43
CA TYR A 40 -1.92 11.82 -4.19
C TYR A 40 -3.20 11.61 -3.38
N GLN A 41 -4.34 11.91 -4.00
CA GLN A 41 -5.66 11.55 -3.50
C GLN A 41 -6.10 10.23 -4.12
N LEU A 42 -6.38 9.22 -3.28
CA LEU A 42 -6.92 7.96 -3.74
C LEU A 42 -8.42 8.09 -4.03
N THR A 43 -8.80 7.73 -5.25
CA THR A 43 -10.19 7.55 -5.65
C THR A 43 -10.37 6.08 -5.97
N VAL A 44 -11.14 5.39 -5.13
CA VAL A 44 -11.41 3.97 -5.27
C VAL A 44 -12.89 3.72 -5.57
N PRO A 45 -13.20 2.91 -6.60
CA PRO A 45 -14.53 2.33 -6.73
C PRO A 45 -14.80 1.31 -5.61
N PRO A 46 -16.03 0.78 -5.49
CA PRO A 46 -16.36 -0.22 -4.47
C PRO A 46 -15.36 -1.38 -4.48
N ALA A 47 -14.66 -1.55 -3.36
CA ALA A 47 -13.69 -2.61 -3.16
C ALA A 47 -14.41 -3.90 -2.74
N GLY A 48 -13.96 -5.04 -3.25
CA GLY A 48 -14.52 -6.34 -2.90
C GLY A 48 -13.43 -7.35 -2.55
N PRO A 49 -13.62 -8.19 -1.52
CA PRO A 49 -12.75 -9.33 -1.30
C PRO A 49 -12.96 -10.37 -2.41
N GLN A 50 -11.87 -10.83 -3.02
CA GLN A 50 -11.86 -11.91 -4.01
C GLN A 50 -10.63 -12.79 -3.78
N ASP A 51 -10.83 -14.08 -3.48
CA ASP A 51 -9.75 -15.07 -3.30
C ASP A 51 -8.63 -14.62 -2.32
N GLY A 52 -9.00 -13.93 -1.24
CA GLY A 52 -8.06 -13.41 -0.23
C GLY A 52 -7.35 -12.11 -0.64
N TRP A 53 -7.73 -11.50 -1.75
CA TRP A 53 -7.31 -10.16 -2.18
C TRP A 53 -8.40 -9.14 -1.98
N CYS A 54 -8.02 -7.91 -1.65
CA CYS A 54 -8.84 -6.75 -1.86
C CYS A 54 -8.70 -6.26 -3.30
N VAL A 55 -9.78 -6.34 -4.08
CA VAL A 55 -9.76 -5.99 -5.51
C VAL A 55 -10.48 -4.66 -5.75
N LEU A 56 -9.84 -3.81 -6.55
CA LEU A 56 -10.23 -2.44 -6.87
C LEU A 56 -10.14 -2.26 -8.39
N ASP A 57 -11.26 -2.38 -9.08
CA ASP A 57 -11.32 -2.28 -10.55
C ASP A 57 -11.53 -0.81 -10.97
N GLY A 58 -10.52 -0.18 -11.57
CA GLY A 58 -10.55 1.24 -11.95
C GLY A 58 -10.04 2.20 -10.87
N ALA A 59 -9.14 1.75 -9.99
CA ALA A 59 -8.51 2.62 -8.99
C ALA A 59 -7.75 3.78 -9.63
N ALA A 60 -7.84 4.97 -9.03
CA ALA A 60 -7.12 6.16 -9.50
C ALA A 60 -6.43 6.88 -8.33
N LEU A 61 -5.19 7.28 -8.54
CA LEU A 61 -4.45 8.20 -7.67
C LEU A 61 -4.34 9.55 -8.38
N ARG A 62 -4.98 10.57 -7.85
CA ARG A 62 -4.99 11.92 -8.42
C ARG A 62 -3.89 12.76 -7.82
N ALA A 63 -3.02 13.32 -8.65
CA ALA A 63 -1.96 14.18 -8.17
C ALA A 63 -2.52 15.49 -7.59
N GLU A 64 -2.14 15.82 -6.36
CA GLU A 64 -2.58 17.05 -5.70
C GLU A 64 -1.80 18.28 -6.20
N GLY A 65 -0.51 18.10 -6.54
CA GLY A 65 0.39 19.16 -7.00
C GLY A 65 0.77 19.07 -8.48
N PRO A 66 1.39 20.12 -9.04
CA PRO A 66 1.98 20.10 -10.38
C PRO A 66 3.23 19.20 -10.44
N GLY A 67 3.58 18.73 -11.63
CA GLY A 67 4.77 17.92 -11.89
C GLY A 67 4.59 16.43 -11.60
N ARG A 68 3.37 16.02 -11.24
CA ARG A 68 3.02 14.62 -10.96
C ARG A 68 1.90 14.17 -11.90
N PRO A 69 2.01 12.97 -12.51
CA PRO A 69 0.94 12.43 -13.33
C PRO A 69 -0.18 11.88 -12.45
N ASP A 70 -1.43 11.98 -12.90
CA ASP A 70 -2.49 11.13 -12.36
C ASP A 70 -2.19 9.67 -12.75
N LEU A 71 -2.39 8.74 -11.82
CA LEU A 71 -2.22 7.31 -12.06
C LEU A 71 -3.58 6.63 -12.06
N THR A 72 -3.83 5.76 -13.05
CA THR A 72 -5.03 4.93 -13.08
C THR A 72 -4.63 3.48 -13.33
N ALA A 73 -5.32 2.53 -12.72
CA ALA A 73 -5.14 1.11 -12.96
C ALA A 73 -6.46 0.48 -13.34
N ASP A 74 -6.44 -0.41 -14.34
CA ASP A 74 -7.63 -1.16 -14.74
C ASP A 74 -8.06 -2.10 -13.61
N ARG A 75 -7.08 -2.72 -12.94
CA ARG A 75 -7.29 -3.53 -11.75
C ARG A 75 -6.14 -3.37 -10.77
N LEU A 76 -6.47 -3.08 -9.52
CA LEU A 76 -5.55 -3.09 -8.40
C LEU A 76 -5.97 -4.20 -7.42
N ARG A 77 -5.02 -5.06 -7.05
CA ARG A 77 -5.20 -6.09 -6.03
C ARG A 77 -4.22 -5.84 -4.90
N LEU A 78 -4.74 -5.84 -3.69
CA LEU A 78 -3.98 -5.68 -2.45
C LEU A 78 -4.22 -6.88 -1.56
N ARG A 79 -3.16 -7.42 -0.98
CA ARG A 79 -3.24 -8.37 0.14
C ARG A 79 -2.23 -7.92 1.17
N GLY A 80 -2.49 -8.15 2.45
CA GLY A 80 -1.51 -7.79 3.46
C GLY A 80 -1.77 -8.46 4.78
N THR A 81 -0.86 -8.19 5.71
CA THR A 81 -0.88 -8.70 7.07
C THR A 81 -0.70 -7.55 8.04
N VAL A 82 -1.48 -7.56 9.11
CA VAL A 82 -1.41 -6.59 10.21
C VAL A 82 -0.96 -7.27 11.49
N ASP A 83 -0.17 -6.56 12.28
CA ASP A 83 0.12 -6.89 13.68
C ASP A 83 -0.50 -5.78 14.55
N GLY A 84 -1.53 -6.14 15.33
CA GLY A 84 -2.38 -5.15 15.99
C GLY A 84 -3.07 -4.22 14.99
N ALA A 85 -2.70 -2.94 15.00
CA ALA A 85 -3.21 -1.92 14.07
C ALA A 85 -2.22 -1.60 12.93
N ASP A 86 -1.02 -2.17 12.97
CA ASP A 86 0.07 -1.80 12.09
C ASP A 86 0.14 -2.76 10.90
N LEU A 87 0.21 -2.20 9.68
CA LEU A 87 0.45 -2.99 8.48
C LEU A 87 1.93 -3.39 8.42
N VAL A 88 2.19 -4.69 8.57
CA VAL A 88 3.54 -5.26 8.60
C VAL A 88 3.92 -5.96 7.30
N GLY A 89 2.96 -6.21 6.41
CA GLY A 89 3.20 -6.76 5.09
C GLY A 89 2.12 -6.37 4.09
N ILE A 90 2.51 -6.12 2.86
CA ILE A 90 1.60 -5.85 1.74
C ILE A 90 2.14 -6.44 0.44
N GLU A 91 1.26 -7.07 -0.32
CA GLU A 91 1.45 -7.46 -1.70
C GLU A 91 0.57 -6.57 -2.57
N VAL A 92 1.17 -6.02 -3.62
CA VAL A 92 0.50 -5.14 -4.57
C VAL A 92 0.63 -5.73 -5.96
N ASP A 93 -0.49 -5.81 -6.66
CA ASP A 93 -0.58 -6.28 -8.04
C ASP A 93 -1.50 -5.33 -8.82
N LEU A 94 -0.92 -4.60 -9.76
CA LEU A 94 -1.52 -3.58 -10.58
C LEU A 94 -1.47 -4.04 -12.04
N ALA A 95 -2.64 -4.08 -12.68
CA ALA A 95 -2.76 -4.35 -14.11
C ALA A 95 -3.26 -3.11 -14.85
N GLY A 96 -2.66 -2.85 -16.01
CA GLY A 96 -3.07 -1.74 -16.88
C GLY A 96 -2.84 -0.36 -16.26
N LEU A 97 -1.78 -0.21 -15.46
CA LEU A 97 -1.36 1.08 -14.91
C LEU A 97 -1.09 2.07 -16.06
N ARG A 98 -1.73 3.23 -16.02
CA ARG A 98 -1.51 4.36 -16.93
C ARG A 98 -1.16 5.59 -16.12
N ALA A 99 -0.26 6.41 -16.66
CA ALA A 99 0.12 7.68 -16.07
C ALA A 99 -0.23 8.82 -17.04
N ALA A 100 -0.95 9.83 -16.56
CA ALA A 100 -1.39 10.95 -17.36
C ALA A 100 -1.13 12.27 -16.63
N TYR A 101 -0.26 13.10 -17.20
CA TYR A 101 -0.08 14.47 -16.74
C TYR A 101 -1.28 15.35 -17.14
N LYS A 102 -1.59 16.35 -16.33
CA LYS A 102 -2.64 17.34 -16.62
C LYS A 102 -2.27 18.13 -17.90
N ALA A 103 -3.27 18.39 -18.75
CA ALA A 103 -3.05 19.02 -20.06
C ALA A 103 -2.43 20.43 -19.97
N ASN A 104 -2.60 21.13 -18.85
CA ASN A 104 -2.07 22.47 -18.61
C ASN A 104 -0.88 22.50 -17.64
N ASP A 105 -0.31 21.34 -17.28
CA ASP A 105 0.84 21.29 -16.39
C ASP A 105 2.10 21.80 -17.09
N ARG A 106 2.51 23.02 -16.72
CA ARG A 106 3.68 23.71 -17.30
C ARG A 106 5.01 23.21 -16.76
N SER A 107 5.01 22.40 -15.70
CA SER A 107 6.24 21.84 -15.14
C SER A 107 6.80 20.68 -15.96
N VAL A 108 6.03 20.20 -16.95
CA VAL A 108 6.39 19.06 -17.79
C VAL A 108 6.28 19.43 -19.27
N ASP A 109 7.32 19.15 -20.03
CA ASP A 109 7.36 19.42 -21.46
C ASP A 109 6.38 18.51 -22.26
N ASP A 110 5.99 18.94 -23.45
CA ASP A 110 5.02 18.22 -24.29
C ASP A 110 5.50 16.82 -24.70
N ARG A 111 6.82 16.63 -24.87
CA ARG A 111 7.38 15.33 -25.25
C ARG A 111 7.24 14.34 -24.10
N THR A 112 7.61 14.73 -22.89
CA THR A 112 7.44 13.88 -21.69
C THR A 112 5.96 13.54 -21.48
N ARG A 113 5.05 14.51 -21.60
CA ARG A 113 3.60 14.26 -21.51
C ARG A 113 3.10 13.28 -22.58
N GLY A 114 3.58 13.42 -23.81
CA GLY A 114 3.23 12.52 -24.92
C GLY A 114 3.70 11.07 -24.70
N LEU A 115 4.89 10.88 -24.11
CA LEU A 115 5.43 9.55 -23.82
C LEU A 115 4.58 8.78 -22.81
N PHE A 116 4.22 9.41 -21.68
CA PHE A 116 3.46 8.73 -20.62
C PHE A 116 2.02 8.40 -21.03
N ARG A 117 1.38 9.23 -21.87
CA ARG A 117 0.00 9.02 -22.32
C ARG A 117 -0.22 7.71 -23.09
N LEU A 118 0.81 7.20 -23.76
CA LEU A 118 0.72 6.04 -24.64
C LEU A 118 1.18 4.74 -23.99
N GLN A 119 1.73 4.81 -22.79
CA GLN A 119 2.28 3.64 -22.10
C GLN A 119 1.29 3.13 -21.06
N SER A 120 1.09 1.82 -21.07
CA SER A 120 0.52 1.10 -19.94
C SER A 120 1.58 0.19 -19.35
N ALA A 121 1.44 -0.12 -18.07
CA ALA A 121 2.33 -1.03 -17.38
C ALA A 121 1.57 -1.94 -16.43
N ASP A 122 2.14 -3.11 -16.18
CA ASP A 122 1.73 -3.97 -15.07
C ASP A 122 2.82 -3.92 -14.00
N LEU A 123 2.43 -3.78 -12.75
CA LEU A 123 3.35 -3.65 -11.62
C LEU A 123 2.97 -4.66 -10.54
N ARG A 124 3.93 -5.47 -10.11
CA ARG A 124 3.78 -6.36 -8.96
C ARG A 124 4.96 -6.20 -8.03
N PHE A 125 4.70 -6.18 -6.72
CA PHE A 125 5.74 -6.24 -5.70
C PHE A 125 5.15 -6.67 -4.35
N ALA A 126 6.02 -7.06 -3.42
CA ALA A 126 5.69 -7.23 -2.02
C ALA A 126 6.58 -6.31 -1.17
N ALA A 127 6.03 -5.79 -0.09
CA ALA A 127 6.76 -5.03 0.91
C ALA A 127 6.47 -5.60 2.32
N GLY A 128 7.51 -5.76 3.14
CA GLY A 128 7.39 -6.24 4.51
C GLY A 128 8.20 -5.39 5.49
N VAL A 129 7.78 -5.36 6.74
CA VAL A 129 8.48 -4.70 7.85
C VAL A 129 9.16 -5.75 8.72
N ASP A 130 10.47 -5.60 8.91
CA ASP A 130 11.18 -6.29 9.98
C ASP A 130 11.06 -5.45 11.27
N ALA A 131 10.22 -5.93 12.19
CA ALA A 131 9.99 -5.28 13.48
C ALA A 131 11.24 -5.23 14.37
N ALA A 132 12.18 -6.17 14.23
CA ALA A 132 13.39 -6.18 15.04
C ALA A 132 14.40 -5.12 14.59
N THR A 133 14.45 -4.83 13.29
CA THR A 133 15.44 -3.90 12.73
C THR A 133 14.86 -2.57 12.25
N GLY A 134 13.52 -2.43 12.22
CA GLY A 134 12.83 -1.26 11.69
C GLY A 134 13.10 -1.05 10.19
N ARG A 135 13.30 -2.14 9.46
CA ARG A 135 13.59 -2.12 8.02
C ARG A 135 12.34 -2.47 7.23
N VAL A 136 12.19 -1.82 6.09
CA VAL A 136 11.23 -2.19 5.06
C VAL A 136 11.98 -2.82 3.90
N ASP A 137 11.56 -4.02 3.55
CA ASP A 137 12.07 -4.79 2.42
C ASP A 137 11.03 -4.85 1.32
N LEU A 138 11.38 -4.33 0.15
CA LEU A 138 10.68 -4.47 -1.11
C LEU A 138 11.28 -5.64 -1.89
N SER A 139 10.45 -6.61 -2.23
CA SER A 139 10.86 -7.84 -2.90
C SER A 139 9.91 -8.22 -4.04
N GLY A 140 10.40 -9.05 -4.95
CA GLY A 140 9.61 -9.57 -6.07
C GLY A 140 9.06 -8.47 -7.00
N GLY A 141 9.72 -7.31 -7.05
CA GLY A 141 9.30 -6.17 -7.85
C GLY A 141 9.46 -6.47 -9.33
N VAL A 142 8.36 -6.38 -10.09
CA VAL A 142 8.33 -6.51 -11.54
C VAL A 142 7.45 -5.41 -12.12
N LEU A 143 8.01 -4.60 -13.01
CA LEU A 143 7.31 -3.62 -13.82
C LEU A 143 7.41 -4.03 -15.29
N ARG A 144 6.28 -4.33 -15.92
CA ARG A 144 6.20 -4.73 -17.34
C ARG A 144 5.54 -3.62 -18.12
N LEU A 145 6.23 -3.03 -19.08
CA LEU A 145 5.69 -1.99 -19.95
C LEU A 145 5.00 -2.63 -21.16
N SER A 146 3.99 -1.95 -21.72
CA SER A 146 3.29 -2.38 -22.94
C SER A 146 4.20 -2.52 -24.16
N SER A 147 5.39 -1.92 -24.15
CA SER A 147 6.44 -2.10 -25.16
C SER A 147 7.12 -3.47 -25.11
N GLY A 148 6.84 -4.29 -24.08
CA GLY A 148 7.52 -5.56 -23.81
C GLY A 148 8.76 -5.43 -22.93
N THR A 149 9.11 -4.21 -22.49
CA THR A 149 10.21 -3.98 -21.55
C THR A 149 9.82 -4.45 -20.15
N GLU A 150 10.69 -5.20 -19.49
CA GLU A 150 10.50 -5.66 -18.13
C GLU A 150 11.63 -5.15 -17.23
N VAL A 151 11.26 -4.61 -16.07
CA VAL A 151 12.19 -4.13 -15.04
C VAL A 151 11.90 -4.89 -13.77
N THR A 152 12.90 -5.62 -13.29
CA THR A 152 12.84 -6.28 -11.98
C THR A 152 13.57 -5.43 -10.95
N PHE A 153 13.00 -5.30 -9.75
CA PHE A 153 13.59 -4.50 -8.68
C PHE A 153 13.35 -5.12 -7.30
N ALA A 154 14.27 -4.79 -6.40
CA ALA A 154 14.19 -5.09 -4.98
C ALA A 154 14.92 -3.95 -4.25
N ALA A 155 14.48 -3.64 -3.03
CA ALA A 155 15.08 -2.56 -2.25
C ALA A 155 14.92 -2.83 -0.76
N THR A 156 15.87 -2.34 0.04
CA THR A 156 15.79 -2.35 1.50
C THR A 156 16.01 -0.94 2.00
N ALA A 157 15.15 -0.45 2.88
CA ALA A 157 15.28 0.86 3.48
C ALA A 157 14.97 0.83 4.98
N LYS A 158 15.47 1.81 5.75
CA LYS A 158 14.96 2.05 7.11
C LYS A 158 13.67 2.84 7.01
N ALA A 159 12.61 2.39 7.67
CA ALA A 159 11.33 3.09 7.69
C ALA A 159 10.56 2.80 8.98
N GLY A 160 9.67 3.71 9.36
CA GLY A 160 8.83 3.56 10.56
C GLY A 160 7.58 2.69 10.37
N GLY A 161 7.47 1.94 9.27
CA GLY A 161 6.34 1.09 8.93
C GLY A 161 5.87 1.23 7.47
N LEU A 162 4.85 0.46 7.08
CA LEU A 162 4.18 0.55 5.78
C LEU A 162 2.97 1.47 5.87
N SER A 163 3.21 2.77 5.95
CA SER A 163 2.13 3.77 5.83
C SER A 163 2.45 4.73 4.69
N GLY A 164 1.44 5.10 3.90
CA GLY A 164 1.60 6.12 2.86
C GLY A 164 2.07 7.48 3.41
N ARG A 165 1.91 7.71 4.72
CA ARG A 165 2.05 9.03 5.36
C ARG A 165 3.47 9.51 5.62
N ARG A 166 4.54 8.78 5.28
CA ARG A 166 5.93 9.28 5.32
C ARG A 166 6.91 8.31 4.67
N PHE A 167 7.28 8.57 3.42
CA PHE A 167 8.52 8.04 2.83
C PHE A 167 9.35 9.21 2.28
N TRP A 168 10.02 9.94 3.17
CA TRP A 168 11.09 10.86 2.78
C TRP A 168 12.24 10.78 3.79
N PRO A 169 13.44 10.33 3.39
CA PRO A 169 14.66 10.54 4.16
C PRO A 169 15.18 11.93 3.80
N GLY A 170 14.74 12.95 4.53
CA GLY A 170 15.24 14.31 4.40
C GLY A 170 16.34 14.56 5.42
N GLY A 171 17.58 14.50 4.96
CA GLY A 171 18.69 15.31 5.46
C GLY A 171 19.01 16.37 4.42
#